data_AF-A0A8U0R3A2-F1
#
_entry.id   AF-A0A8U0R3A2-F1
#
_cell.length_a   1.000
_cell.length_b   1.000
_cell.length_c   1.000
_cell.angle_alpha   90.00
_cell.angle_beta   90.00
_cell.angle_gamma   90.00
#
_symmetry.space_group_name_H-M   'P 1'
#
loop_
_entity.id
_entity.type
_entity.pdbx_description
1 polymer ?
#
loop_
_entity_poly.entity_id
_entity_poly.type
_entity_poly.pdbx_seq_one_letter_code
_entity_poly.pdbx_strand_id
1 'polypeptide(L)'
;MFRHRTPKGSYECTVSGLRWLCERDVILKYHFRNWEPYSQLLKDMQYTQGGPLLDITMELGELEEVHLPHCVCLGTNPSLRNEMKILHVEEHGVSFEEVHEVTRFHAKILHPKFSAISVILSYILSWNVHVHCELMLYLTVMKETLIPRLYLFPSNPGQIQVRYHYYRDDRKLHHWCSLC
;
A
#
# COMPACT_ATOMS: atom_id res chain seq x y z
N MET A 1 -11.85 8.19 5.50
CA MET A 1 -11.02 9.39 5.23
C MET A 1 -10.18 9.66 6.46
N PHE A 2 -8.87 9.88 6.28
CA PHE A 2 -7.91 10.19 7.34
C PHE A 2 -7.56 11.67 7.29
N ARG A 3 -7.34 12.27 8.47
CA ARG A 3 -6.93 13.66 8.62
C ARG A 3 -6.00 13.78 9.83
N HIS A 4 -4.79 14.28 9.61
CA HIS A 4 -3.77 14.44 10.64
C HIS A 4 -3.34 15.90 10.70
N ARG A 5 -3.28 16.46 11.92
CA ARG A 5 -2.64 17.74 12.20
C ARG A 5 -1.39 17.45 12.98
N THR A 6 -0.23 17.75 12.41
CA THR A 6 1.07 17.42 13.01
C THR A 6 1.98 18.64 13.01
N PRO A 7 2.68 18.94 14.12
CA PRO A 7 3.76 19.92 14.11
C PRO A 7 5.00 19.36 13.39
N LYS A 8 6.11 20.11 13.39
CA LYS A 8 7.41 19.61 12.90
C LYS A 8 7.76 18.26 13.52
N GLY A 9 8.11 17.29 12.68
CA GLY A 9 8.54 15.96 13.12
C GLY A 9 8.31 14.87 12.08
N SER A 10 8.49 13.62 12.53
CA SER A 10 8.25 12.41 11.76
C SER A 10 7.12 11.60 12.36
N TYR A 11 6.21 11.11 11.51
CA TYR A 11 4.96 10.48 11.93
C TYR A 11 4.64 9.26 11.09
N GLU A 12 3.90 8.32 11.67
CA GLU A 12 3.34 7.16 11.00
C GLU A 12 1.87 7.03 11.36
N CYS A 13 1.01 6.77 10.36
CA CYS A 13 -0.33 6.27 10.61
C CYS A 13 -0.30 4.75 10.67
N THR A 14 -0.50 4.18 11.86
CA THR A 14 -0.46 2.72 12.08
C THR A 14 -1.54 1.94 11.31
N VAL A 15 -2.63 2.60 10.89
CA VAL A 15 -3.71 1.96 10.11
C VAL A 15 -3.34 1.81 8.64
N SER A 16 -2.73 2.84 8.06
CA SER A 16 -2.38 2.85 6.62
C SER A 16 -0.93 2.48 6.36
N GLY A 17 -0.06 2.52 7.37
CA GLY A 17 1.39 2.40 7.22
C GLY A 17 2.05 3.62 6.57
N LEU A 18 1.31 4.67 6.21
CA LEU A 18 1.86 5.89 5.62
C LEU A 18 2.75 6.61 6.65
N ARG A 19 3.97 6.97 6.24
CA ARG A 19 4.85 7.84 7.06
C ARG A 19 5.13 9.15 6.35
N TRP A 20 5.36 10.20 7.14
CA TRP A 20 5.74 11.50 6.63
C TRP A 20 6.69 12.23 7.56
N LEU A 21 7.49 13.12 6.97
CA LEU A 21 8.31 14.11 7.66
C LEU A 21 7.88 15.50 7.23
N CYS A 22 7.72 16.41 8.20
CA CYS A 22 7.43 17.81 7.95
C CYS A 22 8.29 18.71 8.84
N GLU A 23 8.76 19.83 8.28
CA GLU A 23 9.58 20.82 8.99
C GLU A 23 8.76 21.97 9.60
N ARG A 24 7.45 21.99 9.33
CA ARG A 24 6.48 22.96 9.83
C ARG A 24 5.19 22.26 10.21
N ASP A 25 4.27 23.02 10.81
CA ASP A 25 2.91 22.56 11.06
C ASP A 25 2.21 22.24 9.74
N VAL A 26 1.62 21.05 9.67
CA VAL A 26 0.90 20.58 8.49
C VAL A 26 -0.48 20.02 8.85
N ILE A 27 -1.36 20.04 7.86
CA ILE A 27 -2.63 19.31 7.90
C ILE A 27 -2.70 18.42 6.67
N LEU A 28 -2.49 17.13 6.88
CA LEU A 28 -2.50 16.07 5.88
C LEU A 28 -3.87 15.40 5.85
N LYS A 29 -4.47 15.25 4.69
CA LYS A 29 -5.65 14.43 4.43
C LYS A 29 -5.33 13.34 3.43
N TYR A 30 -5.91 12.16 3.63
CA TYR A 30 -5.90 11.15 2.58
C TYR A 30 -7.02 10.12 2.72
N HIS A 31 -7.24 9.35 1.66
CA HIS A 31 -8.06 8.15 1.70
C HIS A 31 -7.57 7.11 0.69
N PHE A 32 -7.97 5.85 0.90
CA PHE A 32 -7.73 4.79 -0.06
C PHE A 32 -8.59 4.99 -1.32
N ARG A 33 -8.03 4.61 -2.47
CA ARG A 33 -8.72 4.55 -3.77
C ARG A 33 -8.75 3.10 -4.26
N ASN A 34 -9.72 2.81 -5.13
CA ASN A 34 -9.78 1.52 -5.80
C ASN A 34 -8.76 1.48 -6.95
N TRP A 35 -8.05 0.36 -7.07
CA TRP A 35 -7.13 0.08 -8.16
C TRP A 35 -7.80 -0.42 -9.43
N GLU A 36 -9.03 -0.94 -9.34
CA GLU A 36 -9.75 -1.55 -10.46
C GLU A 36 -9.76 -0.70 -11.75
N PRO A 37 -9.99 0.63 -11.70
CA PRO A 37 -9.95 1.47 -12.89
C PRO A 37 -8.59 1.52 -13.61
N TYR A 38 -7.49 1.23 -12.91
CA TYR A 38 -6.11 1.30 -13.44
C TYR A 38 -5.54 -0.08 -13.73
N SER A 39 -6.29 -1.16 -13.49
CA SER A 39 -5.80 -2.53 -13.56
C SER A 39 -5.33 -2.94 -14.96
N GLN A 40 -6.07 -2.56 -16.01
CA GLN A 40 -5.69 -2.84 -17.39
C GLN A 40 -4.48 -2.00 -17.81
N LEU A 41 -4.49 -0.70 -17.47
CA LEU A 41 -3.38 0.21 -17.73
C LEU A 41 -2.06 -0.32 -17.16
N LEU A 42 -2.05 -0.75 -15.90
CA LEU A 42 -0.85 -1.35 -15.30
C LEU A 42 -0.37 -2.59 -16.05
N LYS A 43 -1.27 -3.47 -16.46
CA LYS A 43 -0.92 -4.67 -17.25
C LYS A 43 -0.29 -4.31 -18.58
N ASP A 44 -0.87 -3.36 -19.31
CA ASP A 44 -0.39 -2.92 -20.62
C ASP A 44 1.02 -2.31 -20.51
N MET A 45 1.30 -1.62 -19.41
CA MET A 45 2.62 -1.06 -19.10
C MET A 45 3.58 -2.04 -18.42
N GLN A 46 3.18 -3.31 -18.23
CA GLN A 46 3.97 -4.34 -17.55
C GLN A 46 4.34 -3.99 -16.10
N TYR A 47 3.38 -3.45 -15.35
CA TYR A 47 3.48 -3.20 -13.92
C TYR A 47 2.39 -3.94 -13.13
N THR A 48 2.64 -4.10 -11.82
CA THR A 48 1.65 -4.55 -10.84
C THR A 48 1.61 -3.61 -9.64
N GLN A 49 0.59 -3.77 -8.80
CA GLN A 49 0.41 -2.99 -7.58
C GLN A 49 1.48 -3.36 -6.55
N GLY A 50 2.25 -2.38 -6.08
CA GLY A 50 3.21 -2.55 -4.98
C GLY A 50 2.63 -2.22 -3.61
N GLY A 51 1.57 -1.41 -3.56
CA GLY A 51 0.97 -0.91 -2.33
C GLY A 51 -0.46 -0.38 -2.49
N PRO A 52 -1.01 0.28 -1.46
CA PRO A 52 -2.30 0.96 -1.53
C PRO A 52 -2.24 2.21 -2.43
N LEU A 53 -3.28 2.44 -3.22
CA LEU A 53 -3.51 3.72 -3.88
C LEU A 53 -4.09 4.72 -2.88
N LEU A 54 -3.36 5.80 -2.62
CA LEU A 54 -3.69 6.83 -1.65
C LEU A 54 -3.93 8.16 -2.35
N ASP A 55 -5.14 8.69 -2.22
CA ASP A 55 -5.45 10.07 -2.63
C ASP A 55 -5.05 11.00 -1.50
N ILE A 56 -3.91 11.69 -1.67
CA ILE A 56 -3.33 12.54 -0.64
C ILE A 56 -3.58 14.00 -0.99
N THR A 57 -3.91 14.80 0.01
CA THR A 57 -4.11 16.25 -0.13
C THR A 57 -3.58 16.97 1.10
N MET A 58 -2.89 18.09 0.88
CA MET A 58 -2.49 19.01 1.96
C MET A 58 -3.55 20.09 2.11
N GLU A 59 -4.06 20.28 3.33
CA GLU A 59 -4.83 21.47 3.67
C GLU A 59 -3.95 22.62 4.17
N LEU A 60 -2.80 22.29 4.73
CA LEU A 60 -1.84 23.24 5.26
C LEU A 60 -0.42 22.68 5.15
N GLY A 61 0.49 23.51 4.67
CA GLY A 61 1.93 23.22 4.61
C GLY A 61 2.31 22.17 3.57
N GLU A 62 3.56 21.74 3.64
CA GLU A 62 4.19 20.80 2.71
C GLU A 62 4.95 19.73 3.50
N LEU A 63 5.13 18.55 2.91
CA LEU A 63 5.92 17.48 3.49
C LEU A 63 7.31 17.49 2.86
N GLU A 64 8.33 17.22 3.66
CA GLU A 64 9.69 17.02 3.16
C GLU A 64 9.86 15.60 2.61
N GLU A 65 9.24 14.64 3.27
CA GLU A 65 9.32 13.23 2.90
C GLU A 65 7.97 12.55 3.05
N VAL A 66 7.68 11.64 2.15
CA VAL A 66 6.60 10.65 2.30
C VAL A 66 7.16 9.26 2.06
N HIS A 67 6.76 8.33 2.91
CA HIS A 67 7.14 6.92 2.83
C HIS A 67 5.86 6.13 2.55
N LEU A 68 5.72 5.68 1.31
CA LEU A 68 4.58 4.91 0.83
C LEU A 68 4.76 3.43 1.19
N PRO A 69 3.79 2.79 1.86
CA PRO A 69 3.89 1.39 2.21
C PRO A 69 3.82 0.49 0.97
N HIS A 70 4.57 -0.60 0.98
CA HIS A 70 4.50 -1.65 -0.03
C HIS A 70 4.49 -3.05 0.57
N CYS A 71 4.03 -4.03 -0.21
CA CYS A 71 4.00 -5.43 0.21
C CYS A 71 5.30 -6.20 -0.09
N VAL A 72 6.25 -5.64 -0.84
CA VAL A 72 7.49 -6.36 -1.16
C VAL A 72 8.38 -6.50 0.06
N CYS A 73 8.84 -7.70 0.38
CA CYS A 73 9.84 -7.96 1.41
C CYS A 73 11.23 -7.77 0.82
N LEU A 74 11.62 -6.51 0.73
CA LEU A 74 12.98 -6.16 0.38
C LEU A 74 13.86 -6.43 1.60
N GLY A 75 14.79 -7.37 1.48
CA GLY A 75 15.93 -7.41 2.38
C GLY A 75 16.80 -6.16 2.18
N THR A 76 18.12 -6.32 2.23
CA THR A 76 19.06 -5.23 1.96
C THR A 76 19.52 -5.18 0.49
N ASN A 77 18.70 -5.61 -0.47
CA ASN A 77 19.10 -5.64 -1.88
C ASN A 77 18.77 -4.31 -2.61
N PRO A 78 19.76 -3.46 -2.92
CA PRO A 78 19.53 -2.15 -3.52
C PRO A 78 19.09 -2.23 -4.99
N SER A 79 19.31 -3.37 -5.67
CA SER A 79 18.98 -3.51 -7.10
C SER A 79 17.48 -3.44 -7.36
N LEU A 80 16.66 -3.70 -6.34
CA LEU A 80 15.19 -3.72 -6.43
C LEU A 80 14.58 -2.31 -6.39
N ARG A 81 15.39 -1.26 -6.21
CA ARG A 81 14.95 0.14 -6.35
C ARG A 81 14.56 0.49 -7.78
N ASN A 82 15.33 0.06 -8.78
CA ASN A 82 15.17 0.43 -10.21
C ASN A 82 13.93 -0.16 -10.89
N GLU A 83 13.11 -0.77 -10.07
CA GLU A 83 12.23 -1.87 -10.32
C GLU A 83 10.88 -1.55 -9.63
N MET A 84 10.92 -0.62 -8.67
CA MET A 84 9.77 0.10 -8.15
C MET A 84 9.68 1.48 -8.78
N LYS A 85 8.46 1.95 -9.02
CA LYS A 85 8.17 3.34 -9.36
C LYS A 85 7.03 3.86 -8.51
N ILE A 86 6.94 5.18 -8.39
CA ILE A 86 5.75 5.83 -7.85
C ILE A 86 4.84 6.19 -9.02
N LEU A 87 3.64 5.66 -8.98
CA LEU A 87 2.54 6.06 -9.84
C LEU A 87 1.89 7.32 -9.27
N HIS A 88 1.66 8.30 -10.12
CA HIS A 88 0.75 9.42 -9.87
C HIS A 88 -0.42 9.31 -10.84
N VAL A 89 -1.63 9.38 -10.31
CA VAL A 89 -2.87 9.48 -11.09
C VAL A 89 -3.26 10.94 -11.17
N GLU A 90 -3.35 11.45 -12.40
CA GLU A 90 -3.65 12.84 -12.71
C GLU A 90 -4.96 12.93 -13.52
N GLU A 91 -5.46 14.14 -13.74
CA GLU A 91 -6.74 14.36 -14.45
C GLU A 91 -6.76 13.74 -15.86
N HIS A 92 -5.62 13.74 -16.55
CA HIS A 92 -5.51 13.31 -17.95
C HIS A 92 -4.69 12.04 -18.14
N GLY A 93 -4.44 11.26 -17.08
CA GLY A 93 -3.73 10.00 -17.18
C GLY A 93 -2.91 9.65 -15.95
N VAL A 94 -1.73 9.10 -16.19
CA VAL A 94 -0.79 8.73 -15.13
C VAL A 94 0.62 9.20 -15.46
N SER A 95 1.39 9.53 -14.43
CA SER A 95 2.82 9.81 -14.53
C SER A 95 3.60 8.95 -13.55
N PHE A 96 4.92 8.87 -13.75
CA PHE A 96 5.82 8.06 -12.92
C PHE A 96 6.93 8.91 -12.33
N GLU A 97 7.19 8.69 -11.05
CA GLU A 97 8.35 9.23 -10.34
C GLU A 97 9.27 8.07 -9.91
N GLU A 98 10.58 8.30 -9.99
CA GLU A 98 11.59 7.36 -9.49
C GLU A 98 11.60 7.37 -7.97
N VAL A 99 11.70 6.19 -7.35
CA VAL A 99 11.76 6.10 -5.89
C VAL A 99 13.10 6.67 -5.41
N HIS A 100 13.10 7.50 -4.37
CA HIS A 100 14.34 8.04 -3.82
C HIS A 100 15.12 6.97 -3.06
N GLU A 101 14.45 6.31 -2.11
CA GLU A 101 15.02 5.24 -1.30
C GLU A 101 13.96 4.16 -1.08
N VAL A 102 14.38 2.90 -1.01
CA VAL A 102 13.48 1.81 -0.66
C VAL A 102 13.98 1.10 0.58
N THR A 103 13.08 0.93 1.54
CA THR A 103 13.30 0.19 2.79
C THR A 103 12.55 -1.13 2.75
N ARG A 104 12.58 -1.91 3.84
CA ARG A 104 11.90 -3.21 3.90
C ARG A 104 10.40 -3.16 3.61
N PHE A 105 9.73 -2.06 3.96
CA PHE A 105 8.26 -1.93 3.88
C PHE A 105 7.79 -0.65 3.20
N HIS A 106 8.70 0.25 2.83
CA HIS A 106 8.35 1.58 2.34
C HIS A 106 9.23 2.03 1.19
N ALA A 107 8.61 2.70 0.22
CA ALA A 107 9.26 3.51 -0.79
C ALA A 107 9.19 4.98 -0.38
N LYS A 108 10.35 5.63 -0.28
CA LYS A 108 10.50 7.04 0.11
C LYS A 108 10.55 7.93 -1.12
N ILE A 109 9.84 9.05 -1.04
CA ILE A 109 9.93 10.19 -1.96
C ILE A 109 10.19 11.48 -1.19
N LEU A 110 10.93 12.38 -1.82
CA LEU A 110 11.29 13.71 -1.28
C LEU A 110 10.43 14.78 -1.95
N HIS A 111 10.02 15.79 -1.18
CA HIS A 111 9.22 16.92 -1.64
C HIS A 111 8.04 16.48 -2.54
N PRO A 112 7.19 15.56 -2.04
CA PRO A 112 6.16 14.90 -2.85
C PRO A 112 5.18 15.88 -3.45
N LYS A 113 4.83 15.64 -4.71
CA LYS A 113 3.66 16.25 -5.35
C LYS A 113 2.44 15.38 -5.06
N PHE A 114 1.40 15.98 -4.51
CA PHE A 114 0.22 15.23 -4.09
C PHE A 114 -0.80 15.07 -5.20
N SER A 115 -1.17 13.83 -5.41
CA SER A 115 -2.27 13.34 -6.24
C SER A 115 -2.72 12.00 -5.65
N ALA A 116 -3.49 11.20 -6.40
CA ALA A 116 -3.62 9.79 -6.06
C ALA A 116 -2.32 9.05 -6.41
N ILE A 117 -1.61 8.57 -5.39
CA ILE A 117 -0.26 8.02 -5.51
C ILE A 117 -0.13 6.60 -4.96
N SER A 118 0.77 5.79 -5.53
CA SER A 118 1.13 4.48 -5.01
C SER A 118 2.47 3.98 -5.53
N VAL A 119 3.07 3.02 -4.82
CA VAL A 119 4.13 2.16 -5.34
C VAL A 119 3.57 1.18 -6.37
N ILE A 120 4.26 1.05 -7.50
CA ILE A 120 4.07 0.00 -8.50
C ILE A 120 5.38 -0.76 -8.73
N LEU A 121 5.28 -2.01 -9.17
CA LEU A 121 6.41 -2.91 -9.37
C LEU A 121 6.45 -3.38 -10.81
N SER A 122 7.63 -3.44 -11.42
CA SER A 122 7.80 -4.05 -12.74
C SER A 122 7.34 -5.52 -12.71
N TYR A 123 6.78 -6.00 -13.83
CA TYR A 123 6.34 -7.39 -13.94
C TYR A 123 7.52 -8.38 -13.85
N ILE A 124 8.72 -7.97 -14.29
CA ILE A 124 9.95 -8.79 -14.24
C ILE A 124 10.31 -9.14 -12.79
N LEU A 125 10.17 -8.19 -11.85
CA LEU A 125 10.37 -8.46 -10.43
C LEU A 125 9.33 -9.38 -9.84
N SER A 126 8.09 -9.25 -10.31
CA SER A 126 6.92 -9.85 -9.67
C SER A 126 7.00 -11.38 -9.60
N TRP A 127 7.95 -11.98 -10.30
CA TRP A 127 8.18 -13.42 -10.34
C TRP A 127 9.23 -13.93 -9.33
N ASN A 128 10.11 -13.06 -8.80
CA ASN A 128 11.25 -13.47 -7.96
C ASN A 128 11.43 -12.61 -6.70
N VAL A 129 10.37 -11.95 -6.22
CA VAL A 129 10.42 -11.16 -4.99
C VAL A 129 9.58 -11.81 -3.88
N HIS A 130 10.12 -11.82 -2.68
CA HIS A 130 9.34 -12.15 -1.49
C HIS A 130 8.35 -11.02 -1.23
N VAL A 131 7.14 -11.36 -0.81
CA VAL A 131 6.11 -10.40 -0.43
C VAL A 131 5.63 -10.68 0.98
N HIS A 132 5.44 -9.62 1.76
CA HIS A 132 4.71 -9.65 3.00
C HIS A 132 3.24 -9.91 2.70
N CYS A 133 2.72 -10.98 3.30
CA CYS A 133 1.33 -11.35 3.19
C CYS A 133 0.63 -11.27 4.54
N GLU A 134 -0.65 -10.95 4.48
CA GLU A 134 -1.58 -11.17 5.57
C GLU A 134 -2.30 -12.50 5.35
N LEU A 135 -2.31 -13.31 6.41
CA LEU A 135 -3.04 -14.56 6.48
C LEU A 135 -4.44 -14.32 7.03
N MET A 136 -5.47 -14.74 6.30
CA MET A 136 -6.83 -14.84 6.83
C MET A 136 -7.26 -16.30 6.92
N LEU A 137 -7.63 -16.74 8.13
CA LEU A 137 -8.15 -18.08 8.38
C LEU A 137 -9.65 -17.99 8.66
N TYR A 138 -10.44 -18.65 7.82
CA TYR A 138 -11.87 -18.84 8.02
C TYR A 138 -12.14 -20.28 8.43
N LEU A 139 -13.05 -20.46 9.38
CA LEU A 139 -13.51 -21.78 9.81
C LEU A 139 -14.99 -21.90 9.48
N THR A 140 -15.33 -22.69 8.46
CA THR A 140 -16.72 -23.03 8.18
C THR A 140 -17.10 -24.24 9.01
N VAL A 141 -18.18 -24.13 9.78
CA VAL A 141 -18.74 -25.24 10.57
C VAL A 141 -19.85 -25.90 9.77
N MET A 142 -19.68 -27.16 9.41
CA MET A 142 -20.69 -27.95 8.70
C MET A 142 -21.07 -29.16 9.55
N LYS A 143 -22.25 -29.08 10.20
CA LYS A 143 -22.69 -30.05 11.22
C LYS A 143 -21.65 -30.16 12.34
N GLU A 144 -20.96 -31.31 12.45
CA GLU A 144 -19.92 -31.59 13.46
C GLU A 144 -18.50 -31.41 12.90
N THR A 145 -18.35 -31.03 11.63
CA THR A 145 -17.04 -30.88 10.98
C THR A 145 -16.61 -29.41 10.92
N LEU A 146 -15.34 -29.15 11.21
CA LEU A 146 -14.68 -27.85 10.99
C LEU A 146 -13.87 -27.91 9.70
N ILE A 147 -14.16 -27.00 8.76
CA ILE A 147 -13.44 -26.87 7.49
C ILE A 147 -12.63 -25.57 7.52
N PRO A 148 -11.29 -25.65 7.68
CA PRO A 148 -10.44 -24.47 7.59
C PRO A 148 -10.26 -24.02 6.13
N ARG A 149 -10.41 -22.72 5.90
CA ARG A 149 -10.11 -22.05 4.63
C ARG A 149 -9.08 -20.98 4.89
N LEU A 150 -7.93 -21.14 4.27
CA LEU A 150 -6.78 -20.26 4.43
C LEU A 150 -6.63 -19.40 3.19
N TYR A 151 -6.56 -18.08 3.39
CA TYR A 151 -6.38 -17.11 2.33
C TYR A 151 -5.15 -16.26 2.63
N LEU A 152 -4.28 -16.10 1.64
CA LEU A 152 -3.12 -15.23 1.69
C LEU A 152 -3.37 -14.03 0.79
N PHE A 153 -3.21 -12.83 1.33
CA PHE A 153 -3.31 -11.58 0.59
C PHE A 153 -2.00 -10.82 0.73
N PRO A 154 -1.48 -10.15 -0.31
CA PRO A 154 -0.42 -9.17 -0.13
C PRO A 154 -0.82 -8.16 0.95
N SER A 155 0.13 -7.82 1.83
CA SER A 155 -0.07 -6.85 2.90
C SER A 155 -0.32 -5.48 2.29
N ASN A 156 -1.60 -5.14 2.15
CA ASN A 156 -2.06 -3.91 1.55
C ASN A 156 -3.23 -3.34 2.37
N PRO A 157 -2.99 -2.29 3.17
CA PRO A 157 -4.02 -1.74 4.05
C PRO A 157 -5.19 -1.11 3.27
N GLY A 158 -5.04 -0.85 1.96
CA GLY A 158 -6.14 -0.37 1.11
C GLY A 158 -7.14 -1.45 0.68
N GLN A 159 -6.84 -2.74 0.85
CA GLN A 159 -7.71 -3.83 0.41
C GLN A 159 -8.74 -4.29 1.46
N ILE A 160 -8.87 -3.57 2.58
CA ILE A 160 -9.77 -3.91 3.69
C ILE A 160 -11.21 -4.14 3.20
N GLN A 161 -11.72 -3.36 2.23
CA GLN A 161 -13.12 -3.46 1.79
C GLN A 161 -13.42 -4.68 0.91
N VAL A 162 -12.46 -5.12 0.08
CA VAL A 162 -12.57 -6.37 -0.69
C VAL A 162 -12.65 -7.58 0.26
N ARG A 163 -11.96 -7.52 1.41
CA ARG A 163 -12.03 -8.54 2.47
C ARG A 163 -13.38 -8.60 3.21
N TYR A 164 -14.29 -7.65 3.00
CA TYR A 164 -15.64 -7.71 3.58
C TYR A 164 -16.68 -8.24 2.60
N HIS A 165 -16.59 -7.89 1.31
CA HIS A 165 -17.56 -8.35 0.31
C HIS A 165 -17.48 -9.84 0.00
N TYR A 166 -16.30 -10.48 0.13
CA TYR A 166 -16.17 -11.93 -0.07
C TYR A 166 -16.77 -12.80 1.06
N TYR A 167 -17.04 -12.26 2.26
CA TYR A 167 -17.14 -13.09 3.47
C TYR A 167 -18.36 -12.77 4.33
N ARG A 168 -19.54 -12.72 3.71
CA ARG A 168 -20.80 -12.38 4.40
C ARG A 168 -21.38 -13.52 5.26
N ASP A 169 -20.88 -14.76 5.12
CA ASP A 169 -21.51 -15.96 5.73
C ASP A 169 -20.64 -16.78 6.71
N ASP A 170 -19.39 -16.41 7.01
CA ASP A 170 -18.50 -17.19 7.88
C ASP A 170 -18.14 -16.46 9.19
N ARG A 171 -18.01 -17.21 10.31
CA ARG A 171 -17.49 -16.67 11.57
C ARG A 171 -15.99 -16.40 11.45
N LYS A 172 -15.60 -15.12 11.53
CA LYS A 172 -14.22 -14.65 11.38
C LYS A 172 -13.39 -14.90 12.63
N LEU A 173 -12.21 -15.49 12.47
CA LEU A 173 -11.11 -15.40 13.43
C LEU A 173 -9.97 -14.64 12.75
N HIS A 174 -9.60 -13.48 13.28
CA HIS A 174 -8.51 -12.68 12.75
C HIS A 174 -7.22 -13.06 13.45
N HIS A 175 -6.30 -13.71 12.73
CA HIS A 175 -4.93 -13.88 13.17
C HIS A 175 -3.98 -13.23 12.18
N TRP A 176 -3.20 -12.26 12.66
CA TRP A 176 -2.16 -11.59 11.89
C TRP A 176 -0.89 -12.43 11.99
N CYS A 177 -0.58 -13.17 10.93
CA CYS A 177 0.72 -13.83 10.81
C CYS A 177 1.47 -13.16 9.66
N SER A 178 2.52 -12.42 9.99
CA SER A 178 3.47 -11.91 9.00
C SER A 178 4.41 -13.06 8.65
N LEU A 179 4.13 -13.76 7.55
CA LEU A 179 5.04 -14.76 7.00
C LEU A 179 6.12 -14.02 6.19
N CYS A 180 7.37 -14.21 6.60
CA CYS A 180 8.57 -14.02 5.79
C CYS A 180 9.24 -15.38 5.64
#